data_AF-A0A316KUK6-F1
#
_entry.id   AF-A0A316KUK6-F1
#
_cell.length_a   1.000
_cell.length_b   1.000
_cell.length_c   1.000
_cell.angle_alpha   90.00
_cell.angle_beta   90.00
_cell.angle_gamma   90.00
#
_symmetry.space_group_name_H-M   'P 1'
#
loop_
_entity.id
_entity.type
_entity.pdbx_description
1 polymer ?
#
loop_
_entity_poly.entity_id
_entity_poly.type
_entity_poly.pdbx_seq_one_letter_code
_entity_poly.pdbx_strand_id
1 'polypeptide(L)'
;MTHPLVTRLTEDFGYPALHSMADVASFTEAPGTHVIFVPGDARRNLETPDVAVILPELRQAFQGRFDCAIATDAIETELRESAGVLKTPSLIFFRDGDCIGGIPKVRDWSEYVERITHFLSQPVAAE
;
A
#
# COMPACT_ATOMS: atom_id res chain seq x y z
N MET A 1 -4.34 -10.72 15.57
CA MET A 1 -2.89 -10.83 15.80
C MET A 1 -2.20 -10.46 14.51
N THR A 2 -1.48 -9.35 14.52
CA THR A 2 -0.71 -8.86 13.36
C THR A 2 0.53 -9.70 13.18
N HIS A 3 0.86 -10.08 11.94
CA HIS A 3 2.04 -10.90 11.63
C HIS A 3 3.33 -10.11 11.95
N PRO A 4 4.39 -10.72 12.51
CA PRO A 4 5.61 -10.00 12.95
C PRO A 4 6.28 -9.20 11.82
N LEU A 5 6.25 -9.71 10.59
CA LEU A 5 6.77 -8.97 9.42
C LEU A 5 5.96 -7.71 9.08
N VAL A 6 4.66 -7.71 9.36
CA VAL A 6 3.83 -6.51 9.24
C VAL A 6 4.13 -5.56 10.38
N THR A 7 4.34 -6.05 11.60
CA THR A 7 4.78 -5.22 12.73
C THR A 7 6.12 -4.51 12.45
N ARG A 8 7.05 -5.21 11.81
CA ARG A 8 8.36 -4.65 11.42
C ARG A 8 8.24 -3.42 10.52
N LEU A 9 7.24 -3.37 9.65
CA LEU A 9 7.00 -2.20 8.79
C LEU A 9 6.75 -0.92 9.60
N THR A 10 6.05 -1.04 10.73
CA THR A 10 5.81 0.10 11.63
C THR A 10 7.00 0.33 12.56
N GLU A 11 7.54 -0.70 13.20
CA GLU A 11 8.57 -0.55 14.23
C GLU A 11 9.97 -0.23 13.67
N ASP A 12 10.36 -0.86 12.56
CA ASP A 12 11.72 -0.82 12.01
C ASP A 12 11.81 0.18 10.83
N PHE A 13 10.77 0.22 9.98
CA PHE A 13 10.72 1.11 8.81
C PHE A 13 9.92 2.40 9.04
N GLY A 14 9.23 2.53 10.18
CA GLY A 14 8.51 3.75 10.56
C GLY A 14 7.24 4.03 9.74
N TYR A 15 6.66 3.03 9.08
CA TYR A 15 5.45 3.22 8.29
C TYR A 15 4.23 3.43 9.22
N PRO A 16 3.48 4.54 9.06
CA PRO A 16 2.32 4.82 9.89
C PRO A 16 1.23 3.74 9.70
N ALA A 17 0.63 3.33 10.80
CA ALA A 17 -0.57 2.50 10.80
C ALA A 17 -1.80 3.42 10.72
N LEU A 18 -2.65 3.23 9.72
CA LEU A 18 -3.84 4.02 9.49
C LEU A 18 -5.04 3.34 10.15
N HIS A 19 -5.71 4.07 11.02
CA HIS A 19 -6.79 3.54 11.87
C HIS A 19 -8.17 4.04 11.46
N SER A 20 -8.23 5.06 10.61
CA SER A 20 -9.45 5.66 10.11
C SER A 20 -9.28 6.14 8.66
N MET A 21 -10.39 6.31 7.94
CA MET A 21 -10.34 6.93 6.60
C MET A 21 -9.89 8.39 6.63
N ALA A 22 -9.97 9.06 7.78
CA ALA A 22 -9.39 10.39 7.96
C ALA A 22 -7.85 10.33 7.94
N ASP A 23 -7.25 9.29 8.52
CA ASP A 23 -5.80 9.05 8.42
C ASP A 23 -5.40 8.73 6.98
N VAL A 24 -6.22 7.93 6.27
CA VAL A 24 -6.04 7.64 4.84
C VAL A 24 -6.03 8.93 4.05
N ALA A 25 -7.06 9.76 4.17
CA ALA A 25 -7.15 11.04 3.46
C ALA A 25 -5.94 11.93 3.77
N SER A 26 -5.63 12.13 5.05
CA SER A 26 -4.49 12.96 5.48
C SER A 26 -3.16 12.46 4.92
N PHE A 27 -2.98 11.14 4.79
CA PHE A 27 -1.79 10.52 4.22
C PHE A 27 -1.76 10.67 2.69
N THR A 28 -2.88 10.45 2.00
CA THR A 28 -2.94 10.42 0.53
C THR A 28 -3.05 11.80 -0.12
N GLU A 29 -3.56 12.80 0.60
CA GLU A 29 -3.64 14.20 0.20
C GLU A 29 -2.30 14.95 0.32
N ALA A 30 -1.31 14.35 0.99
CA ALA A 30 0.04 14.90 1.02
C ALA A 30 0.64 14.91 -0.41
N PRO A 31 1.54 15.86 -0.74
CA PRO A 31 2.12 15.93 -2.07
C PRO A 31 2.96 14.68 -2.36
N GLY A 32 2.74 14.06 -3.52
CA GLY A 32 3.49 12.89 -3.96
C GLY A 32 2.63 11.65 -4.18
N THR A 33 3.28 10.50 -4.33
CA THR A 33 2.60 9.21 -4.47
C THR A 33 2.66 8.47 -3.14
N HIS A 34 1.57 7.84 -2.76
CA HIS A 34 1.40 7.18 -1.47
C HIS A 34 0.94 5.75 -1.68
N VAL A 35 1.50 4.83 -0.91
CA VAL A 35 1.16 3.40 -0.97
C VAL A 35 0.61 2.98 0.36
N ILE A 36 -0.62 2.46 0.34
CA ILE A 36 -1.24 1.85 1.51
C ILE A 36 -1.24 0.34 1.33
N PHE A 37 -0.54 -0.35 2.22
CA PHE A 37 -0.53 -1.80 2.29
C PHE A 37 -1.74 -2.30 3.08
N VAL A 38 -2.53 -3.14 2.45
CA VAL A 38 -3.69 -3.82 3.04
C VAL A 38 -3.33 -5.29 3.24
N PRO A 39 -2.89 -5.68 4.45
CA PRO A 39 -2.38 -7.03 4.71
C PRO A 39 -3.46 -8.12 4.61
N GLY A 40 -4.71 -7.78 4.89
CA GLY A 40 -5.82 -8.70 5.16
C GLY A 40 -5.55 -9.61 6.36
N ASP A 41 -6.45 -10.58 6.55
CA ASP A 41 -6.29 -11.61 7.59
C ASP A 41 -5.04 -12.44 7.31
N ALA A 42 -3.96 -12.18 8.04
CA ALA A 42 -2.66 -12.85 7.87
C ALA A 42 -2.68 -14.36 8.18
N ARG A 43 -3.74 -14.90 8.80
CA ARG A 43 -3.91 -16.36 8.96
C ARG A 43 -4.50 -16.99 7.71
N ARG A 44 -5.33 -16.24 6.97
CA ARG A 44 -5.95 -16.68 5.72
C ARG A 44 -5.07 -16.38 4.50
N ASN A 45 -4.35 -15.28 4.56
CA ASN A 45 -3.48 -14.80 3.49
C ASN A 45 -2.02 -15.16 3.80
N LEU A 46 -1.59 -16.33 3.31
CA LEU A 46 -0.22 -16.81 3.50
C LEU A 46 0.82 -15.95 2.76
N GLU A 47 0.39 -15.09 1.83
CA GLU A 47 1.21 -14.18 1.02
C GLU A 47 1.51 -12.83 1.71
N THR A 48 0.76 -12.47 2.77
CA THR A 48 0.95 -11.22 3.53
C THR A 48 2.40 -11.01 4.01
N PRO A 49 3.09 -12.01 4.59
CA PRO A 49 4.50 -11.85 4.97
C PRO A 49 5.42 -11.51 3.79
N ASP A 50 5.22 -12.11 2.62
CA ASP A 50 6.03 -11.83 1.43
C ASP A 50 5.85 -10.38 0.97
N VAL A 51 4.60 -9.90 0.94
CA VAL A 51 4.32 -8.49 0.60
C VAL A 51 4.90 -7.53 1.64
N ALA A 52 4.88 -7.91 2.92
CA ALA A 52 5.48 -7.09 3.97
C ALA A 52 7.01 -6.98 3.85
N VAL A 53 7.69 -8.02 3.33
CA VAL A 53 9.13 -7.98 3.08
C VAL A 53 9.47 -7.21 1.80
N ILE A 54 8.67 -7.34 0.75
CA ILE A 54 8.96 -6.71 -0.55
C ILE A 54 8.67 -5.21 -0.56
N LEU A 55 7.70 -4.73 0.23
CA LEU A 55 7.31 -3.31 0.26
C LEU A 55 8.48 -2.34 0.55
N PRO A 56 9.32 -2.55 1.58
CA PRO A 56 10.49 -1.69 1.81
C PRO A 56 11.53 -1.78 0.69
N GLU A 57 11.72 -2.96 0.10
CA GLU A 57 12.64 -3.14 -1.05
C GLU A 57 12.15 -2.37 -2.28
N LEU A 58 10.83 -2.37 -2.54
CA LEU A 58 10.21 -1.57 -3.59
C LEU A 58 10.40 -0.08 -3.32
N ARG A 59 10.13 0.38 -2.09
CA ARG A 59 10.36 1.80 -1.73
C ARG A 59 11.81 2.21 -1.98
N GLN A 60 12.76 1.35 -1.64
CA GLN A 60 14.19 1.60 -1.87
C GLN A 60 14.55 1.58 -3.38
N ALA A 61 14.04 0.61 -4.14
CA ALA A 61 14.29 0.51 -5.59
C ALA A 61 13.78 1.74 -6.36
N PHE A 62 12.69 2.34 -5.88
CA PHE A 62 12.16 3.60 -6.39
C PHE A 62 12.71 4.84 -5.66
N GLN A 63 13.80 4.71 -4.90
CA GLN A 63 14.50 5.82 -4.24
C GLN A 63 13.60 6.71 -3.37
N GLY A 64 12.56 6.14 -2.75
CA GLY A 64 11.60 6.88 -1.93
C GLY A 64 10.69 7.82 -2.74
N ARG A 65 10.45 7.56 -4.03
CA ARG A 65 9.47 8.31 -4.84
C ARG A 65 8.01 8.17 -4.38
N PHE A 66 7.77 7.29 -3.42
CA PHE A 66 6.49 7.16 -2.72
C PHE A 66 6.72 6.83 -1.25
N ASP A 67 5.74 7.22 -0.43
CA ASP A 67 5.69 6.84 0.97
C ASP A 67 4.77 5.65 1.19
N CYS A 68 4.96 4.96 2.32
CA CYS A 68 4.27 3.72 2.63
C CYS A 68 3.54 3.85 3.97
N ALA A 69 2.30 3.36 4.02
CA ALA A 69 1.51 3.21 5.22
C ALA A 69 0.85 1.82 5.28
N ILE A 70 0.35 1.44 6.45
CA ILE A 70 -0.30 0.15 6.67
C ILE A 70 -1.75 0.38 7.07
N ALA A 71 -2.69 -0.23 6.36
CA ALA A 71 -4.08 -0.24 6.79
C ALA A 71 -4.28 -1.20 7.97
N THR A 72 -4.90 -0.72 9.04
CA THR A 72 -5.33 -1.60 10.13
C THR A 72 -6.67 -2.26 9.80
N ASP A 73 -6.94 -3.41 10.43
CA ASP A 73 -8.15 -4.24 10.26
C ASP A 73 -9.45 -3.41 10.31
N ALA A 74 -9.48 -2.32 11.10
CA ALA A 74 -10.61 -1.42 11.25
C ALA A 74 -11.04 -0.73 9.93
N ILE A 75 -10.09 -0.44 9.04
CA ILE A 75 -10.36 0.29 7.78
C ILE A 75 -10.15 -0.56 6.53
N GLU A 76 -9.59 -1.77 6.65
CA GLU A 76 -9.22 -2.57 5.47
C GLU A 76 -10.41 -2.82 4.54
N THR A 77 -11.59 -3.12 5.09
CA THR A 77 -12.80 -3.36 4.29
C THR A 77 -13.23 -2.12 3.54
N GLU A 78 -13.41 -1.01 4.24
CA GLU A 78 -13.83 0.26 3.65
C GLU A 78 -12.85 0.77 2.60
N LEU A 79 -11.54 0.70 2.88
CA LEU A 79 -10.49 1.12 1.96
C LEU A 79 -10.46 0.27 0.68
N ARG A 80 -10.65 -1.04 0.80
CA ARG A 80 -10.69 -1.94 -0.37
C ARG A 80 -11.91 -1.69 -1.25
N GLU A 81 -13.05 -1.41 -0.63
CA GLU A 81 -14.28 -1.10 -1.34
C GLU A 81 -14.19 0.26 -2.04
N SER A 82 -13.70 1.30 -1.35
CA SER A 82 -13.53 2.64 -1.92
C SER A 82 -12.51 2.68 -3.06
N ALA A 83 -11.41 1.94 -2.93
CA ALA A 83 -10.38 1.84 -3.96
C ALA A 83 -10.72 0.85 -5.09
N GLY A 84 -11.76 0.03 -4.95
CA GLY A 84 -12.09 -1.04 -5.90
C GLY A 84 -11.11 -2.22 -5.89
N VAL A 85 -10.22 -2.33 -4.90
CA VAL A 85 -9.18 -3.38 -4.79
C VAL A 85 -9.58 -4.40 -3.73
N LEU A 86 -10.50 -5.31 -4.10
CA LEU A 86 -11.14 -6.22 -3.14
C LEU A 86 -10.23 -7.36 -2.63
N LYS A 87 -9.18 -7.72 -3.39
CA LYS A 87 -8.31 -8.86 -3.10
C LYS A 87 -7.18 -8.45 -2.14
N THR A 88 -6.97 -9.22 -1.08
CA THR A 88 -5.86 -9.07 -0.12
C THR A 88 -4.86 -10.23 -0.25
N PRO A 89 -3.58 -10.04 0.13
CA PRO A 89 -2.97 -8.76 0.49
C PRO A 89 -2.90 -7.83 -0.74
N SER A 90 -2.87 -6.51 -0.56
CA SER A 90 -2.74 -5.58 -1.70
C SER A 90 -1.94 -4.32 -1.36
N LEU A 91 -1.29 -3.76 -2.39
CA LEU A 91 -0.68 -2.43 -2.35
C LEU A 91 -1.56 -1.48 -3.16
N ILE A 92 -2.15 -0.48 -2.52
CA ILE A 92 -3.03 0.50 -3.17
C ILE A 92 -2.26 1.80 -3.28
N PHE A 93 -2.21 2.35 -4.49
CA PHE A 93 -1.47 3.56 -4.83
C PHE A 93 -2.43 4.74 -4.91
N PHE A 94 -2.03 5.83 -4.27
CA PHE A 94 -2.75 7.08 -4.25
C PHE A 94 -1.86 8.23 -4.69
N ARG A 95 -2.47 9.29 -5.20
CA ARG A 95 -1.80 10.55 -5.50
C ARG A 95 -2.82 11.67 -5.42
N ASP A 96 -2.48 12.74 -4.70
CA ASP A 96 -3.33 13.91 -4.50
C ASP A 96 -4.74 13.54 -3.96
N GLY A 97 -4.80 12.54 -3.07
CA GLY A 97 -6.04 12.02 -2.49
C GLY A 97 -6.72 10.91 -3.31
N ASP A 98 -6.46 10.82 -4.61
CA ASP A 98 -7.13 9.88 -5.51
C ASP A 98 -6.43 8.53 -5.62
N CYS A 99 -7.22 7.45 -5.73
CA CYS A 99 -6.72 6.11 -6.01
C CYS A 99 -6.30 6.01 -7.49
N ILE A 100 -5.01 5.81 -7.74
CA ILE A 100 -4.47 5.66 -9.11
C ILE A 100 -4.32 4.18 -9.51
N GLY A 101 -4.48 3.25 -8.57
CA GLY A 101 -4.53 1.82 -8.86
C GLY A 101 -4.14 0.95 -7.68
N GLY A 102 -4.14 -0.37 -7.90
CA GLY A 102 -3.70 -1.32 -6.89
C GLY A 102 -3.07 -2.57 -7.47
N ILE A 103 -2.18 -3.18 -6.68
CA ILE A 103 -1.50 -4.43 -6.98
C ILE A 103 -1.98 -5.46 -5.95
N PRO A 104 -2.99 -6.27 -6.28
CA PRO A 104 -3.47 -7.32 -5.39
C PRO A 104 -2.61 -8.57 -5.48
N LYS A 105 -2.46 -9.26 -4.35
CA LYS A 105 -1.67 -10.47 -4.13
C LYS A 105 -0.17 -10.28 -4.35
N VAL A 106 0.63 -11.29 -3.98
CA VAL A 106 2.05 -11.27 -4.31
C VAL A 106 2.24 -11.39 -5.83
N ARG A 107 3.27 -10.73 -6.35
CA ARG A 107 3.66 -10.71 -7.75
C ARG A 107 5.17 -10.88 -7.84
N ASP A 108 5.63 -11.26 -9.02
CA ASP A 108 7.05 -11.26 -9.33
C ASP A 108 7.62 -9.83 -9.32
N TRP A 109 8.91 -9.71 -9.03
CA TRP A 109 9.59 -8.42 -8.92
C TRP A 109 9.41 -7.54 -10.16
N SER A 110 9.59 -8.11 -11.36
CA SER A 110 9.44 -7.38 -12.63
C SER A 110 8.04 -6.79 -12.78
N GLU A 111 7.00 -7.54 -12.42
CA GLU A 111 5.61 -7.04 -12.50
C GLU A 111 5.36 -5.88 -11.52
N TYR A 112 5.93 -5.93 -10.31
CA TYR A 112 5.89 -4.80 -9.39
C TYR A 112 6.57 -3.57 -10.00
N VAL A 113 7.78 -3.72 -10.52
CA VAL A 113 8.54 -2.61 -11.10
C VAL A 113 7.80 -1.99 -12.29
N GLU A 114 7.25 -2.82 -13.19
CA GLU A 114 6.49 -2.35 -14.34
C GLU A 114 5.24 -1.57 -13.93
N ARG A 115 4.42 -2.13 -13.03
CA ARG A 115 3.18 -1.49 -12.56
C ARG A 115 3.45 -0.20 -11.78
N ILE A 116 4.43 -0.21 -10.88
CA ILE A 116 4.79 0.98 -10.10
C ILE A 116 5.35 2.06 -11.02
N THR A 117 6.20 1.69 -11.99
CA THR A 117 6.69 2.65 -12.99
C THR A 117 5.53 3.26 -13.78
N HIS A 118 4.53 2.46 -14.15
CA HIS A 118 3.32 2.94 -14.80
C HIS A 118 2.58 3.96 -13.93
N PHE A 119 2.26 3.64 -12.68
CA PHE A 119 1.59 4.56 -11.74
C PHE A 119 2.38 5.84 -11.52
N LEU A 120 3.72 5.75 -11.42
CA LEU A 120 4.60 6.90 -11.24
C LEU A 120 4.78 7.76 -12.50
N SER A 121 4.40 7.24 -13.68
CA SER A 121 4.51 7.96 -14.96
C SER A 121 3.19 8.54 -15.44
N GLN A 122 2.06 8.09 -14.89
CA GLN A 122 0.76 8.66 -15.22
C GLN A 122 0.69 10.10 -14.71
N PRO A 123 0.28 11.08 -15.53
CA PRO A 123 -0.09 12.38 -15.01
C PRO A 123 -1.29 12.22 -14.07
N VAL A 124 -1.38 13.06 -13.03
CA VAL A 124 -2.65 13.26 -12.32
C VAL A 124 -3.69 13.54 -13.41
N ALA A 125 -4.76 12.75 -13.47
CA ALA A 125 -5.85 13.07 -14.38
C ALA A 125 -6.38 14.42 -13.92
N ALA A 126 -5.92 15.48 -14.60
CA ALA A 126 -6.42 16.82 -14.38
C ALA A 126 -7.88 16.82 -14.82
N GLU A 127 -8.77 16.96 -13.85
CA GLU A 127 -10.15 17.40 -14.09
C GLU A 127 -10.17 18.83 -14.65
#